data_AF-A0A7C9VIR3-F1
#
_entry.id   AF-A0A7C9VIR3-F1
#
_cell.length_a   1.000
_cell.length_b   1.000
_cell.length_c   1.000
_cell.angle_alpha   90.00
_cell.angle_beta   90.00
_cell.angle_gamma   90.00
#
_symmetry.space_group_name_H-M   'P 1'
#
loop_
_entity.id
_entity.type
_entity.pdbx_description
1 polymer ?
#
loop_
_entity_poly.entity_id
_entity_poly.type
_entity_poly.pdbx_seq_one_letter_code
_entity_poly.pdbx_strand_id
1 'polypeptide(L)'
;TYAQIVGRDHDFVILRLNSGEQRLVHGRCIATIGAVSNPDHMNISIGKAGRKRWMGRRPHNRGVVMNPVDHPHGGGEGRTSGGRHPVTPWGKPTKGKKTRSNKSTNKFILISRHKRKKK
;
A
#
# COMPACT_ATOMS: atom_id res chain seq x y z
N THR A 1 -9.57 6.25 10.22
CA THR A 1 -8.45 5.35 10.56
C THR A 1 -8.06 5.55 12.02
N TYR A 2 -7.46 4.55 12.67
CA TYR A 2 -7.10 4.56 14.10
C TYR A 2 -6.10 3.45 14.41
N ALA A 3 -5.27 3.63 15.44
CA ALA A 3 -4.41 2.57 15.98
C ALA A 3 -4.92 2.13 17.34
N GLN A 4 -4.61 0.90 17.73
CA GLN A 4 -4.97 0.35 19.05
C GLN A 4 -3.70 0.16 19.86
N ILE A 5 -3.72 0.58 21.13
CA ILE A 5 -2.69 0.22 22.10
C ILE A 5 -2.93 -1.22 22.51
N VAL A 6 -1.93 -2.08 22.31
CA VAL A 6 -1.98 -3.51 22.68
C VAL A 6 -1.38 -3.73 24.06
N GLY A 7 -0.32 -2.98 24.37
CA GLY A 7 0.39 -3.09 25.64
C GLY A 7 1.51 -2.04 25.72
N ARG A 8 2.10 -1.92 26.90
CA ARG A 8 3.22 -1.03 27.17
C ARG A 8 4.32 -1.84 27.85
N ASP A 9 5.55 -1.67 27.38
CA ASP A 9 6.73 -2.33 27.91
C ASP A 9 7.86 -1.30 28.04
N HIS A 10 8.22 -0.99 29.29
CA HIS A 10 9.21 0.01 29.66
C HIS A 10 9.01 1.35 28.90
N ASP A 11 10.01 1.77 28.13
CA ASP A 11 10.01 2.99 27.32
C ASP A 11 9.22 2.88 26.01
N PHE A 12 8.71 1.69 25.65
CA PHE A 12 8.00 1.45 24.40
C PHE A 12 6.53 1.06 24.61
N VAL A 13 5.71 1.37 23.62
CA VAL A 13 4.30 1.03 23.55
C VAL A 13 4.08 0.21 22.27
N ILE A 14 3.36 -0.89 22.41
CA ILE A 14 2.99 -1.76 21.30
C ILE A 14 1.69 -1.23 20.69
N LEU A 15 1.77 -0.76 19.45
CA LEU A 15 0.63 -0.28 18.69
C LEU A 15 0.27 -1.27 17.59
N ARG A 16 -1.03 -1.60 17.49
CA ARG A 16 -1.60 -2.28 16.33
C ARG A 16 -2.14 -1.23 15.36
N LEU A 17 -1.50 -1.13 14.20
CA LEU A 17 -1.86 -0.19 13.13
C LEU A 17 -3.04 -0.72 12.30
N ASN A 18 -3.73 0.14 11.54
CA ASN A 18 -4.80 -0.28 10.61
C ASN A 18 -4.33 -1.29 9.56
N SER A 19 -3.03 -1.33 9.24
CA SER A 19 -2.44 -2.34 8.36
C SER A 19 -2.44 -3.76 8.96
N GLY A 20 -2.74 -3.88 10.25
CA GLY A 20 -2.62 -5.12 11.04
C GLY A 20 -1.20 -5.36 11.58
N GLU A 21 -0.22 -4.52 11.24
CA GLU A 21 1.13 -4.58 11.82
C GLU A 21 1.11 -4.19 13.30
N GLN A 22 1.81 -4.96 14.14
CA GLN A 22 2.13 -4.55 15.50
C GLN A 22 3.54 -3.97 15.55
N ARG A 23 3.65 -2.76 16.07
CA ARG A 23 4.87 -1.96 16.04
C ARG A 23 5.14 -1.30 17.38
N LEU A 24 6.40 -1.29 17.79
CA LEU A 24 6.92 -0.55 18.95
C LEU A 24 7.08 0.93 18.60
N VAL A 25 6.57 1.79 19.47
CA VAL A 25 6.71 3.24 19.41
C VAL A 25 7.14 3.74 20.78
N HIS A 26 7.99 4.77 20.84
CA HIS A 26 8.48 5.29 22.12
C HIS A 26 7.32 5.92 22.92
N GLY A 27 7.26 5.67 24.22
CA GLY A 27 6.18 6.09 25.11
C GLY A 27 6.07 7.60 25.30
N ARG A 28 7.11 8.36 24.95
CA ARG A 28 7.10 9.84 24.91
C ARG A 28 6.45 10.43 23.64
N CYS A 29 6.09 9.61 22.65
CA CYS A 29 5.42 10.10 21.44
C CYS A 29 3.98 10.53 21.73
N ILE A 30 3.52 11.56 21.02
CA ILE A 30 2.17 12.11 21.16
C ILE A 30 1.16 11.26 20.41
N ALA A 31 -0.04 11.13 20.97
CA ALA A 31 -1.20 10.54 20.32
C ALA A 31 -2.48 11.30 20.72
N THR A 32 -3.49 11.25 19.85
CA THR A 32 -4.83 11.79 20.12
C THR A 32 -5.80 10.65 20.31
N ILE A 33 -6.71 10.78 21.27
CA ILE A 33 -7.74 9.78 21.55
C ILE A 33 -8.86 9.90 20.51
N GLY A 34 -9.23 8.76 19.91
CA GLY A 34 -10.35 8.67 18.97
C GLY A 34 -9.96 8.08 17.61
N ALA A 35 -10.94 8.02 16.72
CA ALA A 35 -10.73 7.64 15.32
C ALA A 35 -10.78 8.89 14.43
N VAL A 36 -10.02 8.87 13.34
CA VAL A 36 -10.11 9.93 12.32
C VAL A 36 -11.52 9.95 11.74
N SER A 37 -12.09 11.15 11.66
CA SER A 37 -13.43 11.43 11.12
C SER A 37 -13.59 11.01 9.65
N ASN A 38 -14.84 11.02 9.18
CA ASN A 38 -15.23 10.64 7.81
C ASN A 38 -14.93 9.17 7.44
N PRO A 39 -15.48 8.19 8.19
CA PRO A 39 -15.32 6.77 7.88
C PRO A 39 -15.93 6.39 6.52
N ASP A 40 -17.02 7.05 6.13
CA ASP A 40 -17.74 6.80 4.86
C ASP A 40 -17.01 7.30 3.62
N HIS A 41 -15.87 7.98 3.77
CA HIS A 41 -15.08 8.44 2.64
C HIS A 41 -14.73 7.30 1.66
N MET A 42 -14.55 6.08 2.16
CA MET A 42 -14.26 4.91 1.34
C MET A 42 -15.43 4.46 0.45
N ASN A 43 -16.66 4.85 0.80
CA ASN A 43 -17.89 4.48 0.09
C ASN A 43 -18.23 5.45 -1.06
N ILE A 44 -17.46 6.53 -1.22
CA ILE A 44 -17.74 7.56 -2.23
C ILE A 44 -17.50 7.01 -3.65
N SER A 45 -18.54 7.03 -4.47
CA SER A 45 -18.42 6.85 -5.92
C SER A 45 -18.09 8.18 -6.61
N ILE A 46 -17.03 8.17 -7.43
CA ILE A 46 -16.56 9.38 -8.14
C ILE A 46 -17.48 9.71 -9.34
N GLY A 47 -18.19 8.71 -9.89
CA GLY A 47 -19.17 8.87 -10.96
C GLY A 47 -18.55 9.13 -12.35
N LYS A 48 -17.93 10.30 -12.55
CA LYS A 48 -17.43 10.74 -13.86
C LYS A 48 -15.91 10.94 -13.90
N ALA A 49 -15.31 10.76 -15.08
CA ALA A 49 -13.88 10.98 -15.31
C ALA A 49 -13.44 12.41 -14.96
N GLY A 50 -14.25 13.43 -15.28
CA GLY A 50 -13.96 14.83 -14.96
C GLY A 50 -13.76 15.10 -13.46
N ARG A 51 -14.50 14.40 -12.59
CA ARG A 51 -14.34 14.56 -11.13
C ARG A 51 -12.97 14.03 -10.66
N LYS A 52 -12.44 12.96 -11.27
CA LYS A 52 -11.05 12.54 -11.02
C LYS A 52 -10.01 13.58 -11.45
N ARG A 53 -10.28 14.30 -12.55
CA ARG A 53 -9.42 15.39 -13.01
C ARG A 53 -9.40 16.55 -12.03
N TRP A 54 -10.56 16.93 -11.47
CA TRP A 54 -10.65 17.95 -10.42
C TRP A 54 -9.89 17.57 -9.14
N MET A 55 -9.79 16.27 -8.83
CA MET A 55 -8.94 15.75 -7.76
C MET A 55 -7.44 15.68 -8.11
N GLY A 56 -7.01 16.28 -9.24
CA GLY A 56 -5.61 16.32 -9.67
C GLY A 56 -5.06 15.02 -10.29
N ARG A 57 -5.90 14.01 -10.54
CA ARG A 57 -5.45 12.73 -11.10
C ARG A 57 -5.58 12.72 -12.63
N ARG A 58 -4.46 12.51 -13.33
CA ARG A 58 -4.43 12.33 -14.79
C ARG A 58 -4.80 10.88 -15.18
N PRO A 59 -5.28 10.63 -16.41
CA PRO A 59 -5.46 9.28 -16.93
C PRO A 59 -4.15 8.47 -16.87
N HIS A 60 -4.26 7.17 -16.63
CA HIS A 60 -3.11 6.26 -16.59
C HIS A 60 -3.30 5.13 -17.62
N ASN A 61 -2.35 4.98 -18.53
CA ASN A 61 -2.40 3.95 -19.56
C ASN A 61 -1.95 2.60 -19.00
N ARG A 62 -2.54 1.49 -19.47
CA ARG A 62 -2.14 0.14 -19.06
C ARG A 62 -0.89 -0.27 -19.83
N GLY A 63 0.06 -0.97 -19.19
CA GLY A 63 1.31 -1.41 -19.83
C GLY A 63 1.10 -2.28 -21.07
N VAL A 64 0.05 -3.12 -21.07
CA VAL A 64 -0.32 -3.99 -22.20
C VAL A 64 -0.72 -3.22 -23.47
N VAL A 65 -1.15 -1.97 -23.32
CA VAL A 65 -1.58 -1.13 -24.47
C VAL A 65 -0.39 -0.39 -25.10
N MET A 66 0.77 -0.41 -24.44
CA MET A 66 1.96 0.29 -24.90
C MET A 66 2.77 -0.57 -25.90
N ASN A 67 3.75 0.03 -26.56
CA ASN A 67 4.68 -0.73 -27.41
C ASN A 67 5.69 -1.52 -26.55
N PRO A 68 6.34 -2.56 -27.09
CA PRO A 68 7.37 -3.32 -26.37
C PRO A 68 8.52 -2.48 -25.81
N VAL A 69 8.83 -1.36 -26.47
CA VAL A 69 9.89 -0.41 -26.05
C VAL A 69 9.48 0.40 -24.81
N ASP A 70 8.19 0.68 -24.64
CA ASP A 70 7.68 1.56 -23.59
C ASP A 70 7.41 0.82 -22.29
N HIS A 71 6.95 -0.44 -22.39
CA HIS A 71 6.59 -1.24 -21.24
C HIS A 71 6.94 -2.72 -21.47
N PRO A 72 7.44 -3.44 -20.45
CA PRO A 72 7.68 -4.90 -20.54
C PRO A 72 6.44 -5.78 -20.77
N HIS A 73 5.26 -5.18 -20.91
CA HIS A 73 3.99 -5.87 -21.22
C HIS A 73 3.46 -5.47 -22.60
N GLY A 74 4.13 -4.54 -23.27
CA GLY A 74 3.68 -3.97 -24.52
C GLY A 74 3.91 -4.89 -25.71
N GLY A 75 3.15 -4.63 -26.78
CA GLY A 75 3.19 -5.34 -28.05
C GLY A 75 2.38 -6.64 -28.11
N GLY A 76 2.69 -7.41 -29.15
CA GLY A 76 1.84 -8.49 -29.65
C GLY A 76 0.77 -7.96 -30.62
N GLU A 77 0.33 -8.82 -31.53
CA GLU A 77 -0.77 -8.50 -32.43
C GLU A 77 -2.12 -8.71 -31.71
N GLY A 78 -2.94 -7.66 -31.70
CA GLY A 78 -4.21 -7.66 -30.95
C GLY A 78 -4.03 -7.53 -29.44
N ARG A 79 -5.05 -7.93 -28.68
CA ARG A 79 -5.05 -7.80 -27.21
C ARG A 79 -4.37 -9.01 -26.57
N THR A 80 -3.26 -8.77 -25.88
CA THR A 80 -2.56 -9.82 -25.14
C THR A 80 -2.68 -9.62 -23.63
N SER A 81 -2.21 -10.58 -22.84
CA SER A 81 -2.00 -10.43 -21.39
C SER A 81 -0.59 -9.90 -21.06
N GLY A 82 0.18 -9.49 -22.07
CA GLY A 82 1.59 -9.09 -21.98
C GLY A 82 2.59 -10.25 -21.95
N GLY A 83 2.14 -11.52 -21.95
CA GLY A 83 3.00 -12.72 -22.08
C GLY A 83 4.06 -12.91 -20.99
N ARG A 84 3.99 -12.14 -19.90
CA ARG A 84 5.03 -12.05 -18.86
C ARG A 84 4.41 -11.90 -17.48
N HIS A 85 5.13 -12.32 -16.44
CA HIS A 85 4.77 -11.99 -15.08
C HIS A 85 4.60 -10.46 -14.89
N PRO A 86 3.59 -10.00 -14.13
CA PRO A 86 3.34 -8.57 -13.93
C PRO A 86 4.52 -7.81 -13.31
N VAL A 87 4.97 -6.77 -14.02
CA VAL A 87 6.07 -5.89 -13.62
C VAL A 87 5.70 -4.42 -13.83
N THR A 88 6.45 -3.51 -13.21
CA THR A 88 6.43 -2.08 -13.48
C THR A 88 7.02 -1.78 -14.86
N PRO A 89 6.89 -0.54 -15.39
CA PRO A 89 7.60 -0.12 -16.60
C PRO A 89 9.11 -0.39 -16.54
N TRP A 90 9.72 -0.29 -15.35
CA TRP A 90 11.13 -0.58 -15.11
C TRP A 90 11.44 -2.03 -14.70
N GLY A 91 10.54 -2.99 -14.95
CA GLY A 91 10.80 -4.41 -14.73
C GLY A 91 10.72 -4.92 -13.28
N LYS A 92 10.36 -4.08 -12.29
CA LYS A 92 10.17 -4.53 -10.90
C LYS A 92 8.86 -5.34 -10.77
N PRO A 93 8.88 -6.56 -10.21
CA PRO A 93 7.66 -7.35 -10.01
C PRO A 93 6.61 -6.64 -9.15
N THR A 94 5.34 -6.65 -9.58
CA THR A 94 4.22 -5.97 -8.89
C THR A 94 3.39 -6.89 -8.00
N LYS A 95 3.46 -8.21 -8.21
CA LYS A 95 2.77 -9.21 -7.38
C LYS A 95 3.72 -9.77 -6.32
N GLY A 96 3.38 -9.59 -5.04
CA GLY A 96 4.02 -10.28 -3.91
C GLY A 96 5.44 -9.82 -3.51
N LYS A 97 6.20 -9.18 -4.40
CA LYS A 97 7.57 -8.74 -4.09
C LYS A 97 7.58 -7.64 -3.02
N LYS A 98 8.24 -7.89 -1.88
CA LYS A 98 8.48 -6.88 -0.84
C LYS A 98 9.44 -5.82 -1.36
N THR A 99 9.07 -4.55 -1.19
CA THR A 99 9.83 -3.41 -1.73
C THR A 99 10.77 -2.75 -0.72
N ARG A 100 10.55 -2.96 0.58
CA ARG A 100 11.35 -2.36 1.67
C ARG A 100 12.64 -3.15 1.90
N SER A 101 13.77 -2.47 1.90
CA SER A 101 15.10 -3.03 2.21
C SER A 101 15.67 -2.55 3.55
N ASN A 102 15.22 -1.41 4.09
CA ASN A 102 15.79 -0.80 5.29
C ASN A 102 15.61 -1.69 6.54
N LYS A 103 16.73 -2.22 7.06
CA LYS A 103 16.76 -3.09 8.26
C LYS A 103 16.59 -2.32 9.57
N SER A 104 17.04 -1.07 9.65
CA SER A 104 17.02 -0.28 10.90
C SER A 104 15.61 -0.10 11.46
N THR A 105 14.61 -0.01 10.59
CA THR A 105 13.20 0.16 11.01
C THR A 105 12.49 -1.15 11.30
N ASN A 106 13.05 -2.29 10.85
CA ASN A 106 12.44 -3.60 11.08
C ASN A 106 12.49 -4.02 12.54
N LYS A 107 13.47 -3.53 13.32
CA LYS A 107 13.62 -3.84 14.75
C LYS A 107 12.41 -3.41 15.59
N PHE A 108 11.66 -2.41 15.12
CA PHE A 108 10.46 -1.93 15.79
C PHE A 108 9.20 -2.72 15.44
N ILE A 109 9.29 -3.71 14.54
CA ILE A 109 8.13 -4.47 14.09
C ILE A 109 8.10 -5.79 14.85
N LEU A 110 7.16 -5.91 15.79
CA LEU A 110 6.94 -7.15 16.54
C LEU A 110 6.21 -8.19 15.69
N ILE A 111 5.12 -7.78 15.04
CA ILE A 111 4.33 -8.65 14.16
C ILE A 111 4.15 -7.95 12.82
N SER A 112 4.76 -8.51 11.77
CA SER A 112 4.63 -7.97 10.42
C SER A 112 3.22 -8.16 9.88
N ARG A 113 2.69 -7.14 9.18
CA ARG A 113 1.48 -7.26 8.34
C ARG A 113 1.54 -8.37 7.30
N HIS A 114 2.75 -8.83 6.94
CA HIS A 114 2.98 -9.90 5.98
C HIS A 114 3.01 -11.30 6.62
N LYS A 115 2.98 -11.40 7.95
CA LYS A 115 2.79 -12.68 8.63
C LYS A 115 1.37 -13.13 8.26
N ARG A 116 1.27 -14.18 7.44
CA ARG A 116 0.00 -14.72 6.92
C ARG A 116 -0.97 -14.84 8.10
N LYS A 117 -2.11 -14.13 8.07
CA LYS A 117 -3.22 -14.49 8.96
C LYS A 117 -3.53 -15.95 8.60
N LYS A 118 -3.26 -16.89 9.50
CA LYS A 118 -3.87 -18.22 9.39
C LYS A 118 -5.37 -17.93 9.33
N LYS A 119 -5.97 -18.23 8.18
CA LYS A 119 -7.43 -18.27 8.08
C LYS A 119 -7.91 -19.41 8.94
#